data_AF-A0A6L4A5S0-F1
#
_entry.id   AF-A0A6L4A5S0-F1
#
_cell.length_a   1.000
_cell.length_b   1.000
_cell.length_c   1.000
_cell.angle_alpha   90.00
_cell.angle_beta   90.00
_cell.angle_gamma   90.00
#
_symmetry.space_group_name_H-M   'P 1'
#
loop_
_entity.id
_entity.type
_entity.pdbx_description
1 polymer ?
#
loop_
_entity_poly.entity_id
_entity_poly.type
_entity_poly.pdbx_seq_one_letter_code
_entity_poly.pdbx_strand_id
1 'polypeptide(L)'
;MLDILDTVQNWLNEKRPVALATVVNTWGSSPRPAGSKMAVTADMVIIGSVSAGCVENAVIQEALISLQDRKPRLLHYGVSDDTAWDVGLTCGGKIAIYLEPLDIAFWQITADLVRQDSPHAAVTILEGDLVGKKVLVGSDGAILYTSDGLALNQITRLADAARQSLQMGQTKACTVAEWNVLIEVHVPRPRLIIVGGAHVAMALQKFAQQLGFQVMLVDPRKAFATPERFPDVAQILHTYPDKALPQIGLTTETYLAVLTHDPKI
;
A
#
# COMPACT_ATOMS: atom_id res chain seq x y z
N MET A 1 3.58 -2.16 2.96
CA MET A 1 3.78 -1.13 4.01
C MET A 1 3.23 -1.60 5.34
N LEU A 2 1.97 -2.06 5.41
CA LEU A 2 1.38 -2.64 6.63
C LEU A 2 2.27 -3.71 7.29
N ASP A 3 2.96 -4.50 6.49
CA ASP A 3 3.85 -5.59 6.90
C ASP A 3 5.15 -5.15 7.59
N ILE A 4 5.55 -3.89 7.46
CA ILE A 4 6.80 -3.36 8.02
C ILE A 4 6.60 -2.18 8.99
N LEU A 5 5.36 -1.68 9.09
CA LEU A 5 5.05 -0.36 9.66
C LEU A 5 5.51 -0.24 11.13
N ASP A 6 5.08 -1.17 11.97
CA ASP A 6 5.34 -1.10 13.41
C ASP A 6 6.83 -1.29 13.74
N THR A 7 7.49 -2.21 13.04
CA THR A 7 8.92 -2.47 13.22
C THR A 7 9.76 -1.25 12.84
N VAL A 8 9.48 -0.62 11.70
CA VAL A 8 10.20 0.59 11.28
C VAL A 8 9.90 1.74 12.25
N GLN A 9 8.67 1.89 12.73
CA GLN A 9 8.34 2.90 13.74
C GLN A 9 9.16 2.71 15.02
N ASN A 10 9.32 1.47 15.49
CA ASN A 10 10.13 1.18 16.67
C ASN A 10 11.60 1.56 16.45
N TRP A 11 12.18 1.24 15.29
CA TRP A 11 13.55 1.65 14.96
C TRP A 11 13.72 3.17 14.93
N LEU A 12 12.74 3.91 14.41
CA LEU A 12 12.76 5.37 14.42
C LEU A 12 12.66 5.93 15.85
N ASN A 13 11.86 5.33 16.71
CA ASN A 13 11.77 5.71 18.13
C ASN A 13 13.10 5.45 18.87
N GLU A 14 13.82 4.39 18.48
CA GLU A 14 15.19 4.07 18.93
C GLU A 14 16.27 4.96 18.28
N LYS A 15 15.88 5.89 17.40
CA LYS A 15 16.77 6.78 16.62
C LYS A 15 17.77 6.01 15.75
N ARG A 16 17.40 4.82 15.28
CA ARG A 16 18.20 4.03 14.36
C ARG A 16 18.07 4.58 12.94
N PRO A 17 19.17 4.78 12.20
CA PRO A 17 19.11 5.08 10.77
C PRO A 17 18.48 3.92 10.00
N VAL A 18 17.52 4.22 9.12
CA VAL A 18 16.79 3.24 8.31
C VAL A 18 16.89 3.64 6.85
N ALA A 19 17.22 2.68 5.98
CA ALA A 19 17.02 2.78 4.55
C ALA A 19 15.74 2.01 4.16
N LEU A 20 15.02 2.51 3.17
CA LEU A 20 13.82 1.89 2.63
C LEU A 20 14.05 1.53 1.16
N ALA A 21 13.94 0.24 0.87
CA ALA A 21 13.90 -0.30 -0.48
C ALA A 21 12.44 -0.54 -0.88
N THR A 22 12.03 -0.04 -2.04
CA THR A 22 10.68 -0.20 -2.60
C THR A 22 10.79 -0.74 -4.02
N VAL A 23 10.07 -1.84 -4.30
CA VAL A 23 9.98 -2.40 -5.65
C VAL A 23 9.25 -1.41 -6.55
N VAL A 24 9.91 -0.93 -7.59
CA VAL A 24 9.36 0.03 -8.56
C VAL A 24 8.62 -0.69 -9.66
N ASN A 25 9.28 -1.69 -10.25
CA ASN A 25 8.72 -2.46 -11.35
C ASN A 25 9.31 -3.86 -11.41
N THR A 26 8.58 -4.76 -12.05
CA THR A 26 8.97 -6.14 -12.22
C THR A 26 8.66 -6.62 -13.63
N TRP A 27 9.57 -7.39 -14.22
CA TRP A 27 9.38 -8.02 -15.53
C TRP A 27 9.55 -9.52 -15.41
N GLY A 28 8.69 -10.28 -16.10
CA GLY A 28 8.65 -11.74 -15.99
C GLY A 28 8.12 -12.20 -14.63
N SER A 29 8.49 -13.41 -14.22
CA SER A 29 8.06 -14.03 -12.97
C SER A 29 8.81 -13.43 -11.78
N SER A 30 8.48 -12.21 -11.35
CA SER A 30 9.03 -11.64 -10.11
C SER A 30 8.15 -12.02 -8.90
N PRO A 31 8.73 -12.39 -7.75
CA PRO A 31 7.97 -12.90 -6.60
C PRO A 31 7.23 -11.82 -5.80
N ARG A 32 7.55 -10.54 -5.98
CA ARG A 32 6.96 -9.42 -5.21
C ARG A 32 6.46 -8.32 -6.14
N PRO A 33 5.23 -7.81 -5.97
CA PRO A 33 4.69 -6.75 -6.84
C PRO A 33 5.34 -5.39 -6.56
N ALA A 34 5.13 -4.43 -7.47
CA ALA A 34 5.46 -3.02 -7.25
C ALA A 34 4.82 -2.49 -5.94
N GLY A 35 5.55 -1.64 -5.23
CA GLY A 35 5.19 -1.15 -3.90
C GLY A 35 5.57 -2.09 -2.75
N SER A 36 6.11 -3.28 -3.03
CA SER A 36 6.69 -4.15 -1.97
C SER A 36 7.89 -3.46 -1.33
N LYS A 37 7.99 -3.53 -0.01
CA LYS A 37 9.01 -2.81 0.76
C LYS A 37 9.91 -3.74 1.56
N MET A 38 11.15 -3.31 1.73
CA MET A 38 12.12 -3.86 2.67
C MET A 38 12.81 -2.69 3.36
N ALA A 39 12.88 -2.71 4.69
CA ALA A 39 13.61 -1.71 5.45
C ALA A 39 14.88 -2.34 6.05
N VAL A 40 15.97 -1.57 6.05
CA VAL A 40 17.30 -2.00 6.48
C VAL A 40 17.86 -0.96 7.44
N THR A 41 18.38 -1.43 8.57
CA THR A 41 19.07 -0.58 9.55
C THR A 41 20.58 -0.56 9.32
N ALA A 42 21.28 0.43 9.89
CA ALA A 42 22.74 0.53 9.79
C ALA A 42 23.49 -0.68 10.38
N ASP A 43 22.88 -1.40 11.33
CA ASP A 43 23.37 -2.64 11.93
C ASP A 43 22.88 -3.91 11.19
N MET A 44 22.44 -3.76 9.93
CA MET A 44 22.03 -4.84 9.03
C MET A 44 20.79 -5.64 9.46
N VAL A 45 20.00 -5.15 10.42
CA VAL A 45 18.70 -5.74 10.74
C VAL A 45 17.69 -5.33 9.66
N ILE A 46 16.88 -6.30 9.21
CA ILE A 46 15.92 -6.13 8.10
C ILE A 46 14.49 -6.50 8.50
N ILE A 47 13.52 -5.91 7.79
CA ILE A 47 12.11 -6.31 7.81
C ILE A 47 11.51 -6.12 6.42
N GLY A 48 10.55 -6.97 6.05
CA GLY A 48 9.98 -6.99 4.70
C GLY A 48 10.89 -7.69 3.69
N SER A 49 10.51 -7.60 2.42
CA SER A 49 11.23 -8.26 1.33
C SER A 49 10.83 -7.69 -0.03
N VAL A 50 11.83 -7.63 -0.91
CA VAL A 50 11.73 -7.14 -2.29
C VAL A 50 11.78 -8.26 -3.32
N SER A 51 12.35 -9.43 -3.00
CA SER A 51 12.48 -10.55 -3.95
C SER A 51 12.31 -11.94 -3.36
N ALA A 52 11.91 -12.05 -2.09
CA ALA A 52 11.79 -13.30 -1.34
C ALA A 52 13.10 -14.11 -1.21
N GLY A 53 14.27 -13.46 -1.27
CA GLY A 53 15.57 -14.03 -0.88
C GLY A 53 16.68 -13.96 -1.93
N CYS A 54 16.38 -13.58 -3.18
CA CYS A 54 17.36 -13.63 -4.26
C CYS A 54 18.35 -12.44 -4.24
N VAL A 55 17.84 -11.22 -4.07
CA VAL A 55 18.64 -9.98 -4.15
C VAL A 55 18.76 -9.24 -2.82
N GLU A 56 18.16 -9.75 -1.75
CA GLU A 56 18.12 -9.12 -0.43
C GLU A 56 19.52 -8.76 0.09
N ASN A 57 20.51 -9.64 -0.06
CA ASN A 57 21.87 -9.35 0.40
C ASN A 57 22.52 -8.19 -0.38
N ALA A 58 22.30 -8.14 -1.71
CA ALA A 58 22.81 -7.05 -2.54
C ALA A 58 22.13 -5.71 -2.17
N VAL A 59 20.83 -5.74 -1.93
CA VAL A 59 20.05 -4.57 -1.47
C VAL A 59 20.52 -4.10 -0.10
N ILE A 60 20.87 -5.01 0.83
CA ILE A 60 21.45 -4.63 2.14
C ILE A 60 22.77 -3.88 1.96
N GLN A 61 23.65 -4.35 1.08
CA GLN A 61 24.94 -3.66 0.85
C GLN A 61 24.73 -2.24 0.29
N GLU A 62 23.87 -2.08 -0.72
CA GLU A 62 23.53 -0.76 -1.25
C GLU A 62 22.83 0.12 -0.21
N ALA A 63 22.00 -0.45 0.66
CA ALA A 63 21.34 0.26 1.75
C ALA A 63 22.33 0.85 2.74
N LEU A 64 23.38 0.12 3.11
CA LEU A 64 24.44 0.62 3.99
C LEU A 64 25.21 1.78 3.34
N ILE A 65 25.50 1.69 2.04
CA ILE A 65 26.15 2.76 1.27
C ILE A 65 25.23 4.00 1.24
N SER A 66 23.95 3.80 0.93
CA SER A 66 22.93 4.86 0.89
C SER A 66 22.78 5.56 2.24
N LEU A 67 22.84 4.83 3.35
CA LEU A 67 22.82 5.42 4.70
C LEU A 67 24.06 6.26 5.00
N GLN A 68 25.23 5.86 4.49
CA GLN A 68 26.49 6.59 4.67
C GLN A 68 26.54 7.87 3.85
N ASP A 69 26.21 7.79 2.55
CA ASP A 69 26.29 8.94 1.65
C ASP A 69 25.02 9.81 1.62
N ARG A 70 23.94 9.32 2.24
CA ARG A 70 22.59 9.91 2.30
C ARG A 70 21.98 10.16 0.92
N LYS A 71 22.25 9.27 -0.04
CA LYS A 71 21.73 9.40 -1.41
C LYS A 71 20.80 8.25 -1.78
N PRO A 72 19.68 8.55 -2.46
CA PRO A 72 18.84 7.52 -3.04
C PRO A 72 19.49 6.88 -4.26
N ARG A 73 19.05 5.67 -4.60
CA ARG A 73 19.59 4.81 -5.66
C ARG A 73 18.45 4.07 -6.34
N LEU A 74 18.52 3.96 -7.67
CA LEU A 74 17.66 3.05 -8.43
C LEU A 74 18.49 1.82 -8.81
N LEU A 75 18.15 0.69 -8.23
CA LEU A 75 18.86 -0.58 -8.39
C LEU A 75 18.12 -1.44 -9.40
N HIS A 76 18.87 -2.07 -10.30
CA HIS A 76 18.34 -3.01 -11.28
C HIS A 76 18.97 -4.37 -11.08
N TYR A 77 18.14 -5.39 -10.89
CA TYR A 77 18.58 -6.78 -10.79
C TYR A 77 17.83 -7.65 -11.79
N GLY A 78 18.48 -8.68 -12.28
CA GLY A 78 17.89 -9.60 -13.23
C GLY A 78 18.91 -10.58 -13.78
N VAL A 79 18.43 -11.57 -14.53
CA VAL A 79 19.34 -12.45 -15.28
C VAL A 79 19.84 -11.68 -16.49
N SER A 80 21.13 -11.33 -16.50
CA SER A 80 21.83 -10.85 -17.69
C SER A 80 22.25 -12.05 -18.54
N ASP A 81 21.92 -12.03 -19.83
CA ASP A 81 22.53 -12.94 -20.78
C ASP A 81 24.05 -12.62 -20.88
N ASP A 82 24.85 -13.54 -20.36
CA ASP A 82 26.26 -13.84 -20.68
C ASP A 82 27.40 -12.82 -20.46
N THR A 83 27.24 -11.60 -19.96
CA THR A 83 28.44 -10.73 -19.72
C THR A 83 28.41 -9.80 -18.49
N ALA A 84 28.08 -10.29 -17.29
CA ALA A 84 28.49 -9.66 -16.01
C ALA A 84 28.11 -10.55 -14.82
N TRP A 85 28.88 -10.52 -13.73
CA TRP A 85 28.48 -11.07 -12.43
C TRP A 85 27.37 -10.22 -11.79
N ASP A 86 26.18 -10.18 -12.39
CA ASP A 86 25.03 -9.51 -11.81
C ASP A 86 24.20 -10.50 -10.96
N VAL A 87 23.76 -10.04 -9.79
CA VAL A 87 22.96 -10.83 -8.86
C VAL A 87 21.61 -11.13 -9.50
N GLY A 88 21.47 -12.37 -9.98
CA GLY A 88 20.29 -12.82 -10.72
C GLY A 88 19.14 -13.28 -9.82
N LEU A 89 17.91 -13.04 -10.29
CA LEU A 89 16.71 -13.65 -9.72
C LEU A 89 16.61 -15.11 -10.18
N THR A 90 16.49 -16.07 -9.25
CA THR A 90 16.38 -17.50 -9.58
C THR A 90 15.13 -17.85 -10.38
N CYS A 91 14.11 -16.99 -10.34
CA CYS A 91 12.87 -17.09 -11.09
C CYS A 91 12.94 -16.55 -12.53
N GLY A 92 14.10 -16.03 -12.97
CA GLY A 92 14.30 -15.54 -14.34
C GLY A 92 13.70 -14.15 -14.64
N GLY A 93 13.20 -13.45 -13.62
CA GLY A 93 12.65 -12.10 -13.76
C GLY A 93 13.70 -10.98 -13.76
N LYS A 94 13.24 -9.75 -13.98
CA LYS A 94 13.98 -8.52 -13.68
C LYS A 94 13.21 -7.69 -12.67
N ILE A 95 13.90 -6.96 -11.82
CA ILE A 95 13.31 -6.10 -10.79
C ILE A 95 14.06 -4.77 -10.72
N ALA A 96 13.30 -3.69 -10.63
CA ALA A 96 13.82 -2.36 -10.31
C ALA A 96 13.43 -2.02 -8.87
N ILE A 97 14.38 -1.56 -8.07
CA ILE A 97 14.20 -1.26 -6.66
C ILE A 97 14.70 0.16 -6.40
N TYR A 98 13.81 1.01 -5.93
CA TYR A 98 14.18 2.34 -5.45
C TYR A 98 14.58 2.24 -3.98
N LEU A 99 15.80 2.65 -3.68
CA LEU A 99 16.39 2.61 -2.34
C LEU A 99 16.69 4.03 -1.89
N GLU A 100 16.29 4.38 -0.68
CA GLU A 100 16.57 5.70 -0.11
C GLU A 100 16.86 5.61 1.41
N PRO A 101 17.64 6.55 1.97
CA PRO A 101 17.55 6.83 3.40
C PRO A 101 16.13 7.29 3.73
N LEU A 102 15.53 6.75 4.77
CA LEU A 102 14.13 7.01 5.07
C LEU A 102 13.90 8.49 5.42
N ASP A 103 13.03 9.15 4.66
CA ASP A 103 12.46 10.43 5.05
C ASP A 103 11.49 10.23 6.21
N ILE A 104 11.91 10.64 7.40
CA ILE A 104 11.17 10.47 8.65
C ILE A 104 9.85 11.25 8.63
N ALA A 105 9.83 12.47 8.08
CA ALA A 105 8.63 13.31 8.07
C ALA A 105 7.58 12.72 7.14
N PHE A 106 7.99 12.30 5.94
CA PHE A 106 7.13 11.58 5.01
C PHE A 106 6.62 10.26 5.62
N TRP A 107 7.51 9.49 6.27
CA TRP A 107 7.15 8.22 6.90
C TRP A 107 6.11 8.38 8.01
N GLN A 108 6.28 9.38 8.89
CA GLN A 108 5.34 9.61 9.99
C GLN A 108 3.92 9.89 9.46
N ILE A 109 3.79 10.80 8.50
CA ILE A 109 2.49 11.15 7.91
C ILE A 109 1.85 9.94 7.23
N THR A 110 2.62 9.20 6.42
CA THR A 110 2.11 8.01 5.72
C THR A 110 1.73 6.89 6.67
N ALA A 111 2.53 6.64 7.72
CA ALA A 111 2.23 5.64 8.73
C ALA A 111 0.93 5.97 9.47
N ASP A 112 0.69 7.23 9.80
CA ASP A 112 -0.54 7.65 10.46
C ASP A 112 -1.77 7.49 9.55
N LEU A 113 -1.65 7.81 8.26
CA LEU A 113 -2.72 7.59 7.29
C LEU A 113 -3.04 6.10 7.11
N VAL A 114 -2.01 5.24 7.04
CA VAL A 114 -2.20 3.78 6.97
C VAL A 114 -2.87 3.24 8.23
N ARG A 115 -2.49 3.71 9.44
CA ARG A 115 -3.13 3.31 10.70
C ARG A 115 -4.60 3.75 10.78
N GLN A 116 -4.91 4.90 10.18
CA GLN A 116 -6.27 5.43 10.09
C GLN A 116 -7.07 4.82 8.93
N ASP A 117 -6.50 3.86 8.19
CA ASP A 117 -7.09 3.26 6.99
C ASP A 117 -7.62 4.33 6.03
N SER A 118 -6.85 5.41 5.86
CA SER A 118 -7.24 6.57 5.05
C SER A 118 -6.63 6.45 3.66
N PRO A 119 -7.43 6.48 2.57
CA PRO A 119 -6.89 6.38 1.22
C PRO A 119 -5.95 7.54 0.89
N HIS A 120 -4.79 7.23 0.31
CA HIS A 120 -3.79 8.22 -0.07
C HIS A 120 -2.88 7.71 -1.19
N ALA A 121 -2.22 8.64 -1.88
CA ALA A 121 -1.23 8.32 -2.89
C ALA A 121 0.04 9.18 -2.72
N ALA A 122 1.19 8.52 -2.78
CA ALA A 122 2.49 9.15 -2.74
C ALA A 122 3.20 9.03 -4.09
N VAL A 123 3.78 10.10 -4.57
CA VAL A 123 4.63 10.12 -5.76
C VAL A 123 6.07 10.31 -5.31
N THR A 124 6.99 9.47 -5.80
CA THR A 124 8.44 9.60 -5.59
C THR A 124 9.12 9.72 -6.94
N ILE A 125 9.94 10.77 -7.13
CA ILE A 125 10.78 10.93 -8.32
C ILE A 125 11.97 9.96 -8.25
N LEU A 126 12.18 9.18 -9.31
CA LEU A 126 13.13 8.07 -9.31
C LEU A 126 14.51 8.44 -9.86
N GLU A 127 14.61 9.50 -10.65
CA GLU A 127 15.82 9.84 -11.43
C GLU A 127 15.96 11.37 -11.61
N GLY A 128 17.16 11.80 -12.00
CA GLY A 128 17.47 13.20 -12.29
C GLY A 128 17.74 14.06 -11.05
N ASP A 129 17.80 15.38 -11.22
CA ASP A 129 18.19 16.34 -10.17
C ASP A 129 17.22 16.39 -8.98
N LEU A 130 15.99 15.94 -9.19
CA LEU A 130 14.92 15.89 -8.18
C LEU A 130 14.70 14.48 -7.63
N VAL A 131 15.64 13.56 -7.84
CA VAL A 131 15.53 12.19 -7.32
C VAL A 131 15.24 12.17 -5.81
N GLY A 132 14.27 11.35 -5.42
CA GLY A 132 13.79 11.21 -4.04
C GLY A 132 12.87 12.31 -3.53
N LYS A 133 12.60 13.35 -4.32
CA LYS A 133 11.54 14.29 -3.98
C LYS A 133 10.18 13.61 -4.07
N LYS A 134 9.33 13.91 -3.11
CA LYS A 134 8.03 13.28 -2.91
C LYS A 134 6.90 14.28 -2.79
N VAL A 135 5.71 13.85 -3.22
CA VAL A 135 4.43 14.53 -2.98
C VAL A 135 3.42 13.50 -2.49
N LEU A 136 2.71 13.79 -1.41
CA LEU A 136 1.66 12.93 -0.84
C LEU A 136 0.32 13.64 -0.96
N VAL A 137 -0.70 12.91 -1.40
CA VAL A 137 -2.06 13.41 -1.55
C VAL A 137 -3.05 12.51 -0.83
N GLY A 138 -3.99 13.10 -0.09
CA GLY A 138 -5.10 12.42 0.56
C GLY A 138 -6.30 12.19 -0.37
N SER A 139 -7.28 11.42 0.10
CA SER A 139 -8.52 11.14 -0.64
C SER A 139 -9.37 12.38 -0.96
N ASP A 140 -9.28 13.42 -0.15
CA ASP A 140 -9.91 14.73 -0.36
C ASP A 140 -9.19 15.59 -1.41
N GLY A 141 -8.08 15.09 -1.95
CA GLY A 141 -7.23 15.80 -2.90
C GLY A 141 -6.27 16.79 -2.24
N ALA A 142 -6.25 16.92 -0.91
CA ALA A 142 -5.33 17.77 -0.20
C ALA A 142 -3.89 17.23 -0.34
N ILE A 143 -2.94 18.14 -0.53
CA ILE A 143 -1.53 17.79 -0.50
C ILE A 143 -1.10 17.74 0.97
N LEU A 144 -0.74 16.55 1.43
CA LEU A 144 -0.44 16.27 2.84
C LEU A 144 1.06 16.36 3.14
N TYR A 145 1.91 16.22 2.12
CA TYR A 145 3.36 16.36 2.24
C TYR A 145 3.95 16.75 0.88
N THR A 146 5.01 17.56 0.92
CA THR A 146 5.88 17.86 -0.22
C THR A 146 7.33 17.93 0.25
N SER A 147 8.24 17.34 -0.51
CA SER A 147 9.67 17.54 -0.25
C SER A 147 10.10 18.97 -0.60
N ASP A 148 11.05 19.50 0.15
CA ASP A 148 11.64 20.82 -0.11
C ASP A 148 12.27 20.91 -1.50
N GLY A 149 12.27 22.11 -2.10
CA GLY A 149 12.92 22.38 -3.39
C GLY A 149 12.08 22.02 -4.62
N LEU A 150 10.86 21.52 -4.45
CA LEU A 150 9.89 21.42 -5.54
C LEU A 150 9.19 22.78 -5.76
N ALA A 151 9.16 23.24 -7.01
CA ALA A 151 8.38 24.41 -7.40
C ALA A 151 6.87 24.09 -7.43
N LEU A 152 6.03 25.11 -7.27
CA LEU A 152 4.57 24.94 -7.18
C LEU A 152 3.98 24.20 -8.38
N ASN A 153 4.44 24.51 -9.60
CA ASN A 153 4.00 23.83 -10.82
C ASN A 153 4.39 22.35 -10.85
N GLN A 154 5.55 21.98 -10.29
CA GLN A 154 5.99 20.59 -10.17
C GLN A 154 5.11 19.85 -9.16
N ILE A 155 4.87 20.46 -8.00
CA ILE A 155 3.97 19.92 -6.96
C ILE A 155 2.58 19.64 -7.53
N THR A 156 1.99 20.61 -8.23
CA THR A 156 0.65 20.46 -8.83
C THR A 156 0.59 19.29 -9.80
N ARG A 157 1.56 19.17 -10.73
CA ARG A 157 1.59 18.06 -11.71
C ARG A 157 1.72 16.69 -11.05
N LEU A 158 2.61 16.58 -10.06
CA LEU A 158 2.80 15.33 -9.31
C LEU A 158 1.55 14.98 -8.49
N ALA A 159 0.93 15.97 -7.84
CA ALA A 159 -0.31 15.79 -7.09
C ALA A 159 -1.47 15.33 -7.99
N ASP A 160 -1.60 15.89 -9.19
CA ASP A 160 -2.64 15.49 -10.15
C ASP A 160 -2.47 14.03 -10.59
N ALA A 161 -1.23 13.60 -10.88
CA ALA A 161 -0.91 12.21 -11.18
C ALA A 161 -1.19 11.27 -9.99
N ALA A 162 -0.92 11.72 -8.76
CA ALA A 162 -1.25 11.00 -7.54
C ALA A 162 -2.77 10.79 -7.41
N ARG A 163 -3.57 11.85 -7.56
CA ARG A 163 -5.04 11.81 -7.50
C ARG A 163 -5.63 10.85 -8.53
N GLN A 164 -5.14 10.91 -9.78
CA GLN A 164 -5.60 10.01 -10.83
C GLN A 164 -5.30 8.54 -10.50
N SER A 165 -4.11 8.25 -9.96
CA SER A 165 -3.73 6.87 -9.60
C SER A 165 -4.50 6.37 -8.37
N LEU A 166 -4.79 7.27 -7.41
CA LEU A 166 -5.63 6.98 -6.25
C LEU A 166 -7.04 6.56 -6.67
N GLN A 167 -7.65 7.29 -7.60
CA GLN A 167 -8.96 6.94 -8.17
C GLN A 167 -8.97 5.57 -8.87
N MET A 168 -7.85 5.18 -9.47
CA MET A 168 -7.71 3.88 -10.12
C MET A 168 -7.34 2.76 -9.13
N GLY A 169 -6.95 3.08 -7.90
CA GLY A 169 -6.46 2.12 -6.91
C GLY A 169 -5.15 1.42 -7.30
N GLN A 170 -4.32 2.04 -8.15
CA GLN A 170 -3.17 1.38 -8.76
C GLN A 170 -1.84 2.00 -8.35
N THR A 171 -0.98 1.18 -7.73
CA THR A 171 0.45 1.47 -7.59
C THR A 171 1.16 1.18 -8.90
N LYS A 172 1.96 2.12 -9.41
CA LYS A 172 2.66 1.99 -10.69
C LYS A 172 3.88 2.89 -10.80
N ALA A 173 4.84 2.47 -11.61
CA ALA A 173 5.87 3.36 -12.14
C ALA A 173 5.40 3.94 -13.48
N CYS A 174 5.57 5.24 -13.69
CA CYS A 174 5.21 5.91 -14.95
C CYS A 174 5.98 7.22 -15.12
N THR A 175 5.86 7.82 -16.31
CA THR A 175 6.38 9.15 -16.57
C THR A 175 5.30 10.20 -16.34
N VAL A 176 5.61 11.22 -15.53
CA VAL A 176 4.75 12.40 -15.31
C VAL A 176 5.50 13.61 -15.83
N ALA A 177 5.01 14.20 -16.92
CA ALA A 177 5.74 15.22 -17.68
C ALA A 177 7.15 14.73 -18.08
N GLU A 178 8.22 15.27 -17.50
CA GLU A 178 9.61 14.86 -17.73
C GLU A 178 10.17 13.87 -16.70
N TRP A 179 9.44 13.56 -15.62
CA TRP A 179 9.96 12.77 -14.50
C TRP A 179 9.51 11.32 -14.55
N ASN A 180 10.46 10.40 -14.38
CA ASN A 180 10.17 9.02 -14.04
C ASN A 180 9.82 8.93 -12.56
N VAL A 181 8.61 8.46 -12.24
CA VAL A 181 8.10 8.43 -10.87
C VAL A 181 7.54 7.06 -10.51
N LEU A 182 7.60 6.73 -9.22
CA LEU A 182 6.78 5.68 -8.62
C LEU A 182 5.61 6.36 -7.92
N ILE A 183 4.39 5.95 -8.28
CA ILE A 183 3.16 6.35 -7.58
C ILE A 183 2.70 5.15 -6.75
N GLU A 184 2.77 5.29 -5.43
CA GLU A 184 2.30 4.31 -4.46
C GLU A 184 0.92 4.71 -3.96
N VAL A 185 -0.04 3.79 -4.10
CA VAL A 185 -1.43 4.00 -3.71
C VAL A 185 -1.76 3.07 -2.55
N HIS A 186 -2.26 3.65 -1.47
CA HIS A 186 -2.88 2.92 -0.39
C HIS A 186 -4.38 3.17 -0.44
N VAL A 187 -5.14 2.10 -0.66
CA VAL A 187 -6.60 2.10 -0.51
C VAL A 187 -6.97 1.11 0.61
N PRO A 188 -7.99 1.44 1.43
CA PRO A 188 -8.52 0.53 2.43
C PRO A 188 -8.95 -0.81 1.84
N ARG A 189 -9.08 -1.81 2.71
CA ARG A 189 -9.71 -3.06 2.29
C ARG A 189 -11.14 -2.76 1.83
N PRO A 190 -11.58 -3.25 0.67
CA PRO A 190 -12.94 -3.00 0.21
C PRO A 190 -13.93 -3.59 1.21
N ARG A 191 -14.99 -2.84 1.50
CA ARG A 191 -15.99 -3.21 2.52
C ARG A 191 -17.20 -3.79 1.82
N LEU A 192 -17.62 -4.98 2.22
CA LEU A 192 -18.88 -5.57 1.76
C LEU A 192 -19.89 -5.56 2.90
N ILE A 193 -20.92 -4.74 2.77
CA ILE A 193 -22.07 -4.74 3.66
C ILE A 193 -23.12 -5.68 3.06
N ILE A 194 -23.44 -6.75 3.77
CA ILE A 194 -24.50 -7.67 3.41
C ILE A 194 -25.76 -7.30 4.21
N VAL A 195 -26.85 -6.99 3.51
CA VAL A 195 -28.16 -6.71 4.11
C VAL A 195 -29.02 -7.97 3.98
N GLY A 196 -29.34 -8.60 5.11
CA GLY A 196 -30.07 -9.87 5.18
C GLY A 196 -29.14 -11.06 5.42
N GLY A 197 -29.30 -11.72 6.58
CA GLY A 197 -28.53 -12.87 7.05
C GLY A 197 -29.10 -14.23 6.66
N ALA A 198 -29.74 -14.34 5.49
CA ALA A 198 -30.23 -15.62 4.99
C ALA A 198 -29.06 -16.54 4.54
N HIS A 199 -29.37 -17.77 4.13
CA HIS A 199 -28.37 -18.77 3.74
C HIS A 199 -27.43 -18.32 2.61
N VAL A 200 -27.92 -17.52 1.64
CA VAL A 200 -27.10 -16.96 0.55
C VAL A 200 -26.01 -16.03 1.10
N ALA A 201 -26.32 -15.24 2.13
CA ALA A 201 -25.35 -14.35 2.75
C ALA A 201 -24.18 -15.10 3.38
N MET A 202 -24.42 -16.29 3.94
CA MET A 202 -23.35 -17.12 4.53
C MET A 202 -22.35 -17.60 3.46
N ALA A 203 -22.84 -17.94 2.25
CA ALA A 203 -21.97 -18.31 1.14
C ALA A 203 -21.19 -17.09 0.63
N LEU A 204 -21.88 -15.97 0.42
CA LEU A 204 -21.26 -14.72 -0.06
C LEU A 204 -20.16 -14.22 0.89
N GLN A 205 -20.42 -14.25 2.20
CA GLN A 205 -19.45 -13.84 3.23
C GLN A 205 -18.13 -14.60 3.12
N LYS A 206 -18.18 -15.92 2.93
CA LYS A 206 -16.96 -16.75 2.78
C LYS A 206 -16.15 -16.36 1.53
N PHE A 207 -16.81 -16.20 0.38
CA PHE A 207 -16.13 -15.79 -0.85
C PHE A 207 -15.55 -14.38 -0.73
N ALA A 208 -16.31 -13.45 -0.15
CA ALA A 208 -15.87 -12.07 0.02
C ALA A 208 -14.62 -11.98 0.91
N GLN A 209 -14.57 -12.70 2.02
CA GLN A 209 -13.39 -12.74 2.88
C GLN A 209 -12.16 -13.34 2.17
N GLN A 210 -12.34 -14.41 1.39
CA GLN A 210 -11.25 -15.00 0.60
C GLN A 210 -10.70 -14.02 -0.45
N LEU A 211 -11.55 -13.13 -0.96
CA LEU A 211 -11.18 -12.04 -1.86
C LEU A 211 -10.62 -10.80 -1.12
N GLY A 212 -10.51 -10.85 0.20
CA GLY A 212 -9.92 -9.78 1.02
C GLY A 212 -10.89 -8.68 1.44
N PHE A 213 -12.21 -8.86 1.24
CA PHE A 213 -13.19 -7.89 1.71
C PHE A 213 -13.32 -7.90 3.23
N GLN A 214 -13.48 -6.71 3.81
CA GLN A 214 -13.98 -6.58 5.17
C GLN A 214 -15.52 -6.72 5.13
N VAL A 215 -16.04 -7.84 5.63
CA VAL A 215 -17.47 -8.15 5.57
C VAL A 215 -18.19 -7.65 6.82
N MET A 216 -19.31 -6.96 6.62
CA MET A 216 -20.22 -6.49 7.66
C MET A 216 -21.62 -7.03 7.37
N LEU A 217 -22.36 -7.40 8.40
CA LEU A 217 -23.71 -7.96 8.26
C LEU A 217 -24.74 -7.07 8.94
N VAL A 218 -25.82 -6.76 8.23
CA VAL A 218 -26.97 -6.02 8.75
C VAL A 218 -28.21 -6.90 8.61
N ASP A 219 -28.80 -7.29 9.74
CA ASP A 219 -30.12 -7.95 9.75
C ASP A 219 -30.83 -7.64 11.08
N PRO A 220 -32.03 -7.01 11.06
CA PRO A 220 -32.77 -6.73 12.29
C PRO A 220 -33.21 -8.01 13.04
N ARG A 221 -33.24 -9.16 12.36
CA ARG A 221 -33.66 -10.45 12.92
C ARG A 221 -32.45 -11.14 13.54
N LYS A 222 -32.30 -11.02 14.86
CA LYS A 222 -31.17 -11.59 15.62
C LYS A 222 -30.86 -13.07 15.31
N ALA A 223 -31.89 -13.90 15.11
CA ALA A 223 -31.72 -15.32 14.78
C ALA A 223 -31.07 -15.56 13.41
N PHE A 224 -31.15 -14.58 12.50
CA PHE A 224 -30.58 -14.69 11.16
C PHE A 224 -29.10 -14.32 11.13
N ALA A 225 -28.67 -13.38 11.97
CA ALA A 225 -27.32 -12.83 11.97
C ALA A 225 -26.62 -13.14 13.29
N THR A 226 -26.10 -14.36 13.44
CA THR A 226 -25.34 -14.77 14.64
C THR A 226 -23.88 -15.05 14.32
N PRO A 227 -22.95 -14.91 15.28
CA PRO A 227 -21.53 -15.23 15.08
C PRO A 227 -21.30 -16.68 14.63
N GLU A 228 -22.12 -17.64 15.08
CA GLU A 228 -22.00 -19.05 14.70
C GLU A 228 -22.33 -19.27 13.22
N ARG A 229 -23.25 -18.48 12.67
CA ARG A 229 -23.65 -18.54 11.26
C ARG A 229 -22.73 -17.72 10.36
N PHE A 230 -22.12 -16.67 10.90
CA PHE A 230 -21.27 -15.72 10.19
C PHE A 230 -19.95 -15.53 10.94
N PRO A 231 -19.05 -16.53 10.92
CA PRO A 231 -17.73 -16.39 11.52
C PRO A 231 -16.92 -15.33 10.77
N ASP A 232 -16.00 -14.66 11.47
CA ASP A 232 -15.00 -13.74 10.92
C ASP A 232 -15.56 -12.47 10.23
N VAL A 233 -16.85 -12.19 10.35
CA VAL A 233 -17.39 -10.88 9.95
C VAL A 233 -16.87 -9.80 10.90
N ALA A 234 -16.47 -8.66 10.36
CA ALA A 234 -15.92 -7.57 11.15
C ALA A 234 -16.96 -6.96 12.11
N GLN A 235 -18.23 -6.97 11.70
CA GLN A 235 -19.33 -6.43 12.51
C GLN A 235 -20.67 -7.07 12.12
N ILE A 236 -21.52 -7.33 13.12
CA ILE A 236 -22.94 -7.67 12.94
C ILE A 236 -23.79 -6.59 13.59
N LEU A 237 -24.69 -5.97 12.83
CA LEU A 237 -25.64 -4.97 13.31
C LEU A 237 -27.06 -5.52 13.29
N HIS A 238 -27.65 -5.68 14.47
CA HIS A 238 -29.05 -6.10 14.64
C HIS A 238 -30.02 -4.93 14.56
N THR A 239 -30.05 -4.26 13.41
CA THR A 239 -30.94 -3.13 13.15
C THR A 239 -31.31 -3.08 11.67
N TYR A 240 -32.26 -2.21 11.33
CA TYR A 240 -32.66 -1.96 9.95
C TYR A 240 -31.57 -1.18 9.17
N PRO A 241 -31.48 -1.35 7.84
CA PRO A 241 -30.42 -0.74 7.02
C PRO A 241 -30.36 0.79 7.10
N ASP A 242 -31.51 1.45 7.17
CA ASP A 242 -31.63 2.91 7.34
C ASP A 242 -30.87 3.43 8.57
N LYS A 243 -30.84 2.63 9.65
CA LYS A 243 -30.11 2.95 10.88
C LYS A 243 -28.67 2.44 10.87
N ALA A 244 -28.41 1.30 10.23
CA ALA A 244 -27.09 0.69 10.19
C ALA A 244 -26.12 1.48 9.32
N LEU A 245 -26.51 1.83 8.08
CA LEU A 245 -25.59 2.42 7.10
C LEU A 245 -24.97 3.76 7.57
N PRO A 246 -25.71 4.68 8.22
CA PRO A 246 -25.10 5.89 8.78
C PRO A 246 -24.09 5.61 9.90
N GLN A 247 -24.30 4.58 10.72
CA GLN A 247 -23.36 4.20 11.79
C GLN A 247 -22.09 3.54 11.21
N ILE A 248 -22.25 2.79 10.13
CA ILE A 248 -21.17 2.10 9.45
C ILE A 248 -20.24 3.09 8.72
N GLY A 249 -20.80 4.18 8.19
CA GLY A 249 -20.10 5.16 7.36
C GLY A 249 -19.75 4.57 5.99
N LEU A 250 -20.32 5.12 4.92
CA LEU A 250 -20.08 4.64 3.55
C LEU A 250 -18.96 5.43 2.89
N THR A 251 -18.05 4.71 2.23
CA THR A 251 -16.98 5.28 1.40
C THR A 251 -17.13 4.83 -0.05
N THR A 252 -16.30 5.35 -0.95
CA THR A 252 -16.26 4.95 -2.37
C THR A 252 -15.86 3.48 -2.57
N GLU A 253 -15.25 2.85 -1.57
CA GLU A 253 -14.79 1.46 -1.53
C GLU A 253 -15.80 0.54 -0.82
N THR A 254 -16.99 1.05 -0.52
CA THR A 254 -18.07 0.31 0.14
C THR A 254 -19.05 -0.27 -0.88
N TYR A 255 -19.23 -1.58 -0.81
CA TYR A 255 -20.14 -2.35 -1.64
C TYR A 255 -21.32 -2.83 -0.80
N LEU A 256 -22.52 -2.81 -1.37
CA LEU A 256 -23.75 -3.25 -0.72
C LEU A 256 -24.34 -4.46 -1.47
N ALA A 257 -24.58 -5.54 -0.75
CA ALA A 257 -25.31 -6.71 -1.25
C ALA A 257 -26.64 -6.82 -0.49
N VAL A 258 -27.75 -6.51 -1.16
CA VAL A 258 -29.09 -6.61 -0.58
C VAL A 258 -29.65 -8.00 -0.84
N LEU A 259 -29.62 -8.84 0.19
CA LEU A 259 -30.02 -10.26 0.20
C LEU A 259 -31.26 -10.48 1.07
N THR A 260 -32.29 -9.70 0.79
CA THR A 260 -33.60 -9.79 1.46
C THR A 260 -34.72 -9.65 0.42
N HIS A 261 -35.84 -10.32 0.69
CA HIS A 261 -37.09 -10.16 -0.05
C HIS A 261 -38.18 -9.50 0.80
N ASP A 262 -37.88 -9.18 2.07
CA ASP A 262 -38.80 -8.47 2.94
C ASP A 262 -38.78 -6.98 2.55
N PRO A 263 -39.90 -6.39 2.09
CA PRO A 263 -39.93 -4.99 1.69
C PRO A 263 -39.68 -4.00 2.84
N LYS A 264 -39.64 -4.47 4.10
CA LYS A 264 -39.31 -3.64 5.28
C LYS A 264 -37.80 -3.49 5.52
N ILE A 265 -36.97 -4.33 4.89
CA ILE A 265 -35.51 -4.37 5.06
C ILE A 265 -34.88 -3.93 3.76
#